data_AF-A0A8D8CQG0-F1
#
_entry.id   AF-A0A8D8CQG0-F1
#
_cell.length_a   1.000
_cell.length_b   1.000
_cell.length_c   1.000
_cell.angle_alpha   90.00
_cell.angle_beta   90.00
_cell.angle_gamma   90.00
#
_symmetry.space_group_name_H-M   'P 1'
#
loop_
_entity.id
_entity.type
_entity.pdbx_description
1 polymer ?
#
loop_
_entity_poly.entity_id
_entity_poly.type
_entity_poly.pdbx_seq_one_letter_code
_entity_poly.pdbx_strand_id
1 'polypeptide(L)'
;FYRDVDSTYPFWRLKTPEEHEAETNNKSKEARKYIFNCLDDIGQVNVPTDIEGGQLLAEKTDRREFIDLLKRMLTIDQERRITPGEALNHPFTTLAHLVDYAHCNNVKASVQMMEVCRRTDSMIHTYNLSVQPTTATLVTNFVPNATENMTITFNNQVQ
;
A
#
# COMPACT_ATOMS: atom_id res chain seq x y z
N PHE A 1 1.04 24.40 -9.48
CA PHE A 1 2.37 24.40 -10.13
C PHE A 1 2.62 25.72 -10.82
N TYR A 2 3.86 26.20 -10.79
CA TYR A 2 4.32 27.32 -11.61
C TYR A 2 4.96 26.75 -12.89
N ARG A 3 4.65 27.35 -14.03
CA ARG A 3 5.23 27.03 -15.34
C ARG A 3 5.98 28.26 -15.81
N ASP A 4 7.28 28.11 -16.03
CA ASP A 4 8.07 29.09 -16.76
C ASP A 4 7.78 28.94 -18.26
N VAL A 5 7.35 30.03 -18.90
CA VAL A 5 6.96 30.08 -20.31
C VAL A 5 8.03 30.71 -21.21
N ASP A 6 9.11 31.22 -20.63
CA ASP A 6 10.14 31.98 -21.36
C ASP A 6 11.26 31.07 -21.93
N SER A 7 11.20 29.77 -21.65
CA SER A 7 12.17 28.75 -22.10
C SER A 7 11.58 27.81 -23.14
N THR A 8 12.39 27.39 -24.11
CA THR A 8 12.07 26.35 -25.12
C THR A 8 11.61 25.04 -24.47
N TYR A 9 12.02 24.78 -23.23
CA TYR A 9 11.53 23.68 -22.41
C TYR A 9 10.83 24.25 -21.17
N PRO A 10 9.51 24.03 -21.00
CA PRO A 10 8.78 24.59 -19.88
C PRO A 10 9.31 24.03 -18.56
N PHE A 11 9.84 24.90 -17.71
CA PHE A 11 10.28 24.51 -16.37
C PHE A 11 9.09 24.49 -15.42
N TRP A 12 8.82 23.33 -14.87
CA TRP A 12 7.76 23.13 -13.89
C TRP A 12 8.35 23.07 -12.49
N ARG A 13 7.78 23.87 -11.59
CA ARG A 13 8.06 23.77 -10.15
C ARG A 13 6.78 23.78 -9.33
N LEU A 14 6.87 23.23 -8.13
CA LEU A 14 5.87 23.49 -7.11
C LEU A 14 5.89 24.99 -6.76
N LYS A 15 4.72 25.54 -6.48
CA LYS A 15 4.61 26.91 -5.95
C LYS A 15 5.11 26.90 -4.51
N THR A 16 5.69 28.00 -4.05
CA THR A 16 5.99 28.14 -2.62
C THR A 16 4.68 28.24 -1.82
N PRO A 17 4.69 27.96 -0.51
CA PRO A 17 3.52 28.14 0.33
C PRO A 17 2.93 29.55 0.22
N GLU A 18 3.77 30.57 0.14
CA GLU A 18 3.37 31.98 0.04
C GLU A 18 2.69 32.29 -1.30
N GLU A 19 3.24 31.78 -2.40
CA GLU A 19 2.64 31.92 -3.74
C GLU A 19 1.25 31.25 -3.80
N HIS A 20 1.10 30.07 -3.21
CA HIS A 20 -0.18 29.38 -3.16
C HIS A 20 -1.21 30.08 -2.26
N GLU A 21 -0.77 30.57 -1.11
CA GLU A 21 -1.61 31.31 -0.17
C GLU A 21 -2.12 32.62 -0.78
N ALA A 22 -1.27 33.37 -1.49
CA ALA A 22 -1.66 34.61 -2.17
C ALA A 22 -2.73 34.39 -3.25
N GLU A 23 -2.70 33.26 -3.95
CA GLU A 23 -3.66 32.94 -5.02
C GLU A 23 -4.98 32.36 -4.52
N THR A 24 -4.93 31.52 -3.49
CA THR A 24 -6.10 30.74 -3.04
C THR A 24 -6.71 31.26 -1.73
N ASN A 25 -6.03 32.19 -1.05
CA ASN A 25 -6.32 32.62 0.32
C ASN A 25 -6.34 31.44 1.33
N ASN A 26 -5.70 30.32 0.99
CA ASN A 26 -5.59 29.15 1.85
C ASN A 26 -4.15 28.97 2.35
N LYS A 27 -3.99 28.94 3.67
CA LYS A 27 -2.70 28.76 4.32
C LYS A 27 -2.31 27.28 4.39
N SER A 28 -1.18 26.94 3.79
CA SER A 28 -0.60 25.60 3.88
C SER A 28 -0.26 25.25 5.33
N LYS A 29 -0.56 24.02 5.75
CA LYS A 29 -0.23 23.50 7.07
C LYS A 29 0.54 22.20 6.92
N GLU A 30 1.62 22.07 7.69
CA GLU A 30 2.29 20.80 7.87
C GLU A 30 1.57 19.99 8.96
N ALA A 31 1.11 18.79 8.60
CA ALA A 31 0.36 17.92 9.50
C ALA A 31 1.00 16.54 9.67
N ARG A 32 2.11 16.27 8.97
CA ARG A 32 2.76 14.97 8.98
C ARG A 32 3.58 14.80 10.25
N LYS A 33 3.41 13.65 10.92
CA LYS A 33 4.26 13.23 12.04
C LYS A 33 5.69 12.90 11.60
N TYR A 34 5.86 12.44 10.36
CA TYR A 34 7.14 12.09 9.77
C TYR A 34 7.32 12.78 8.42
N ILE A 35 8.49 13.36 8.21
CA ILE A 35 8.91 13.95 6.93
C ILE A 35 10.16 13.21 6.50
N PHE A 36 10.09 12.53 5.36
CA PHE A 36 11.19 11.73 4.80
C PHE A 36 11.74 12.39 3.53
N ASN A 37 13.01 12.16 3.24
CA ASN A 37 13.61 12.59 1.97
C ASN A 37 13.25 11.62 0.85
N CYS A 38 13.15 10.33 1.16
CA CYS A 38 12.69 9.29 0.24
C CYS A 38 11.97 8.16 0.99
N LEU A 39 11.35 7.24 0.24
CA LEU A 39 10.65 6.10 0.83
C LEU A 39 11.59 5.09 1.52
N ASP A 40 12.88 5.08 1.21
CA ASP A 40 13.86 4.20 1.88
C ASP A 40 14.05 4.54 3.35
N ASP A 41 13.89 5.82 3.73
CA ASP A 41 14.04 6.29 5.11
C ASP A 41 13.03 5.62 6.05
N ILE A 42 11.87 5.21 5.53
CA ILE A 42 10.83 4.48 6.28
C ILE A 42 11.38 3.14 6.79
N GLY A 43 12.32 2.51 6.07
CA GLY A 43 12.96 1.26 6.43
C GLY A 43 13.81 1.32 7.72
N GLN A 44 14.04 2.51 8.28
CA GLN A 44 14.80 2.71 9.52
C GLN A 44 13.93 3.19 10.69
N VAL A 45 12.64 3.47 10.46
CA VAL A 45 11.74 3.97 11.51
C VAL A 45 11.23 2.82 12.36
N ASN A 46 11.22 2.97 13.69
CA ASN A 46 10.69 1.96 14.62
C ASN A 46 11.28 0.54 14.42
N VAL A 47 12.58 0.43 14.11
CA VAL A 47 13.25 -0.88 14.08
C VAL A 47 13.29 -1.45 15.50
N PRO A 48 12.79 -2.68 15.76
CA PRO A 48 12.90 -3.29 17.08
C PRO A 48 14.37 -3.45 17.48
N THR A 49 14.72 -3.03 18.69
CA THR A 49 16.09 -3.08 19.23
C THR A 49 16.36 -4.33 20.07
N ASP A 50 15.30 -5.06 20.41
CA ASP A 50 15.29 -6.25 21.29
C ASP A 50 15.43 -7.58 20.52
N ILE A 51 15.35 -7.54 19.18
CA ILE A 51 15.52 -8.72 18.34
C ILE A 51 16.97 -8.81 17.84
N GLU A 52 17.54 -10.02 17.91
CA GLU A 52 18.94 -10.28 17.55
C GLU A 52 19.08 -11.49 16.61
N GLY A 53 20.28 -11.62 16.02
CA GLY A 53 20.65 -12.77 15.18
C GLY A 53 19.73 -12.97 13.97
N GLY A 54 19.28 -14.21 13.77
CA GLY A 54 18.43 -14.59 12.63
C GLY A 54 17.10 -13.83 12.57
N GLN A 55 16.52 -13.46 13.72
CA GLN A 55 15.26 -12.70 13.76
C GLN A 55 15.45 -11.27 13.25
N LEU A 56 16.57 -10.63 13.59
CA LEU A 56 16.92 -9.30 13.09
C LEU A 56 17.20 -9.33 11.57
N LEU A 57 17.84 -10.38 11.07
CA LEU A 57 18.06 -10.55 9.62
C LEU A 57 16.75 -10.76 8.86
N ALA A 58 15.84 -11.57 9.42
CA ALA A 58 14.50 -11.75 8.88
C ALA A 58 13.75 -10.41 8.83
N GLU A 59 13.73 -9.65 9.93
CA GLU A 59 13.09 -8.33 10.00
C GLU A 59 13.66 -7.35 8.96
N LYS A 60 14.98 -7.26 8.84
CA LYS A 60 15.62 -6.39 7.84
C LYS A 60 15.23 -6.78 6.41
N THR A 61 15.13 -8.08 6.14
CA THR A 61 14.73 -8.59 4.83
C THR A 61 13.26 -8.27 4.55
N ASP A 62 12.38 -8.49 5.53
CA ASP A 62 10.94 -8.20 5.42
C ASP A 62 10.67 -6.73 5.16
N ARG A 63 11.34 -5.85 5.91
CA ARG A 63 11.25 -4.42 5.69
C ARG A 63 11.75 -3.99 4.31
N ARG A 64 12.79 -4.63 3.77
CA ARG A 64 13.28 -4.30 2.42
C ARG A 64 12.20 -4.57 1.37
N GLU A 65 11.57 -5.73 1.44
CA GLU A 65 10.51 -6.11 0.50
C GLU A 65 9.24 -5.28 0.71
N PHE A 66 8.94 -4.87 1.95
CA PHE A 66 7.88 -3.90 2.23
C PHE A 66 8.12 -2.56 1.52
N ILE A 67 9.34 -2.00 1.64
CA ILE A 67 9.69 -0.73 1.01
C ILE A 67 9.65 -0.85 -0.52
N ASP A 68 10.08 -1.97 -1.10
CA ASP A 68 9.96 -2.19 -2.56
C ASP A 68 8.49 -2.18 -3.00
N LEU A 69 7.63 -2.91 -2.30
CA LEU A 69 6.20 -2.91 -2.59
C LEU A 69 5.60 -1.51 -2.46
N LEU A 70 5.93 -0.79 -1.38
CA LEU A 70 5.43 0.55 -1.11
C LEU A 70 5.84 1.54 -2.21
N LYS A 71 7.09 1.48 -2.68
CA LYS A 71 7.58 2.29 -3.80
C LYS A 71 6.78 2.04 -5.07
N ARG A 72 6.48 0.77 -5.38
CA ARG A 72 5.69 0.41 -6.56
C ARG A 72 4.22 0.84 -6.45
N MET A 73 3.64 0.79 -5.25
CA MET A 73 2.28 1.29 -4.98
C MET A 73 2.18 2.81 -5.08
N LEU A 74 3.19 3.53 -4.58
CA LEU A 74 3.22 5.00 -4.56
C LEU A 74 3.89 5.61 -5.81
N THR A 75 4.16 4.82 -6.84
CA THR A 75 4.69 5.31 -8.11
C THR A 75 3.73 6.34 -8.71
N ILE A 76 4.23 7.53 -9.03
CA ILE A 76 3.42 8.66 -9.51
C ILE A 76 2.82 8.39 -10.89
N ASP A 77 3.62 7.78 -11.77
CA ASP A 77 3.17 7.33 -13.09
C ASP A 77 2.20 6.15 -12.94
N GLN A 78 0.96 6.34 -13.40
CA GLN A 78 -0.09 5.33 -13.27
C GLN A 78 0.20 4.06 -14.07
N GLU A 79 0.85 4.18 -15.24
CA GLU A 79 1.09 3.04 -16.13
C GLU A 79 2.21 2.14 -15.60
N ARG A 80 3.05 2.69 -14.72
CA ARG A 80 4.14 2.00 -14.04
C ARG A 80 3.81 1.59 -12.61
N ARG A 81 2.67 2.03 -12.08
CA ARG A 81 2.21 1.70 -10.74
C ARG A 81 1.75 0.24 -10.71
N ILE A 82 2.12 -0.48 -9.66
CA ILE A 82 1.73 -1.88 -9.49
C ILE A 82 0.21 -2.04 -9.46
N THR A 83 -0.30 -3.05 -10.13
CA THR A 83 -1.71 -3.44 -10.09
C THR A 83 -2.03 -4.25 -8.83
N PRO A 84 -3.30 -4.34 -8.41
CA PRO A 84 -3.67 -5.18 -7.25
C PRO A 84 -3.24 -6.65 -7.40
N GLY A 85 -3.36 -7.22 -8.60
CA GLY A 85 -2.94 -8.60 -8.87
C GLY A 85 -1.44 -8.81 -8.74
N GLU A 86 -0.63 -7.88 -9.25
CA GLU A 86 0.82 -7.91 -9.07
C GLU A 86 1.23 -7.70 -7.61
N ALA A 87 0.54 -6.82 -6.88
CA ALA A 87 0.79 -6.59 -5.47
C ALA A 87 0.56 -7.85 -4.63
N LEU A 88 -0.50 -8.61 -4.90
CA LEU A 88 -0.75 -9.89 -4.23
C LEU A 88 0.34 -10.94 -4.51
N ASN A 89 0.98 -10.88 -5.68
CA ASN A 89 2.08 -11.76 -6.06
C ASN A 89 3.47 -11.25 -5.61
N HIS A 90 3.54 -10.08 -4.96
CA HIS A 90 4.81 -9.50 -4.54
C HIS A 90 5.50 -10.36 -3.45
N PRO A 91 6.85 -10.47 -3.42
CA PRO A 91 7.57 -11.24 -2.40
C PRO A 91 7.24 -10.85 -0.95
N PHE A 92 6.90 -9.59 -0.72
CA PHE A 92 6.40 -9.13 0.59
C PHE A 92 5.08 -9.80 0.97
N THR A 93 4.10 -9.81 0.07
CA THR A 93 2.77 -10.38 0.34
C THR A 93 2.78 -11.90 0.39
N THR A 94 3.61 -12.54 -0.44
CA THR A 94 3.74 -14.01 -0.47
C THR A 94 4.69 -14.54 0.60
N LEU A 95 5.45 -13.67 1.27
CA LEU A 95 6.50 -14.00 2.23
C LEU A 95 7.63 -14.89 1.66
N ALA A 96 7.78 -14.94 0.33
CA ALA A 96 8.74 -15.80 -0.34
C ALA A 96 10.21 -15.53 0.08
N HIS A 97 10.51 -14.30 0.47
CA HIS A 97 11.84 -13.87 0.90
C HIS A 97 12.20 -14.28 2.35
N LEU A 98 11.25 -14.87 3.10
CA LEU A 98 11.44 -15.30 4.49
C LEU A 98 11.56 -16.82 4.68
N VAL A 99 11.56 -17.60 3.60
CA VAL A 99 11.56 -19.07 3.66
C VAL A 99 12.72 -19.61 4.50
N ASP A 100 13.92 -19.05 4.34
CA ASP A 100 15.11 -19.46 5.10
C ASP A 100 15.04 -19.10 6.60
N TYR A 101 14.11 -18.23 6.97
CA TYR A 101 13.88 -17.75 8.34
C TYR A 101 12.62 -18.33 8.98
N ALA A 102 11.97 -19.35 8.39
CA ALA A 102 10.71 -19.93 8.88
C ALA A 102 10.76 -20.44 10.34
N HIS A 103 11.96 -20.68 10.87
CA HIS A 103 12.18 -21.07 12.26
C HIS A 103 12.04 -19.89 13.26
N CYS A 104 12.20 -18.65 12.80
CA CYS A 104 12.13 -17.43 13.59
C CYS A 104 10.69 -17.13 14.04
N ASN A 105 10.53 -16.63 15.28
CA ASN A 105 9.19 -16.40 15.85
C ASN A 105 8.45 -15.24 15.18
N ASN A 106 9.15 -14.15 14.85
CA ASN A 106 8.58 -13.03 14.10
C ASN A 106 8.06 -13.47 12.72
N VAL A 107 8.79 -14.35 12.02
CA VAL A 107 8.34 -14.88 10.72
C VAL A 107 7.08 -15.73 10.84
N LYS A 108 6.97 -16.57 11.89
CA LYS A 108 5.73 -17.33 12.15
C LYS A 108 4.53 -16.42 12.39
N ALA A 109 4.73 -15.32 13.12
CA ALA A 109 3.69 -14.33 13.34
C ALA A 109 3.29 -13.62 12.02
N SER A 110 4.25 -13.25 11.17
CA SER A 110 3.98 -12.69 9.85
C SER A 110 3.17 -13.64 8.96
N VAL A 111 3.48 -14.94 8.97
CA VAL A 111 2.73 -15.96 8.21
C VAL A 111 1.27 -16.05 8.68
N GLN A 112 1.01 -16.00 9.99
CA GLN A 112 -0.35 -16.00 10.53
C GLN A 112 -1.12 -14.74 10.11
N MET A 113 -0.47 -13.57 10.18
CA MET A 113 -1.10 -12.30 9.79
C MET A 113 -1.40 -12.23 8.29
N MET A 114 -0.52 -12.78 7.45
CA MET A 114 -0.66 -12.81 5.99
C MET A 114 -1.57 -13.93 5.48
N GLU A 115 -2.13 -14.78 6.35
CA GLU A 115 -3.02 -15.87 5.92
C GLU A 115 -4.25 -15.35 5.16
N VAL A 116 -4.70 -14.14 5.46
CA VAL A 116 -5.84 -13.49 4.78
C VAL A 116 -5.61 -13.33 3.27
N CYS A 117 -4.36 -13.08 2.87
CA CYS A 117 -3.97 -12.88 1.48
C CYS A 117 -3.96 -14.20 0.69
N ARG A 118 -3.81 -15.34 1.38
CA ARG A 118 -3.78 -16.67 0.77
C ARG A 118 -5.16 -17.28 0.52
N ARG A 119 -6.22 -16.79 1.17
CA ARG A 119 -7.57 -17.37 1.04
C ARG A 119 -8.14 -17.28 -0.37
N THR A 120 -7.65 -16.35 -1.19
CA THR A 120 -8.15 -16.11 -2.55
C THR A 120 -7.75 -17.22 -3.53
N ASP A 121 -6.56 -17.82 -3.40
CA ASP A 121 -6.12 -18.91 -4.28
C ASP A 121 -6.93 -20.20 -4.09
N SER A 122 -7.25 -20.54 -2.84
CA SER A 122 -8.07 -21.72 -2.51
C SER A 122 -9.49 -21.62 -3.05
N MET A 123 -9.99 -20.40 -3.18
CA MET A 123 -11.33 -20.16 -3.68
C MET A 123 -11.31 -20.20 -5.23
N ILE A 124 -10.31 -19.61 -5.90
CA ILE A 124 -10.09 -19.68 -7.37
C ILE A 124 -9.99 -21.13 -7.89
N HIS A 125 -9.34 -22.02 -7.14
CA HIS A 125 -9.24 -23.42 -7.55
C HIS A 125 -10.56 -24.20 -7.52
N THR A 126 -11.53 -23.78 -6.73
CA THR A 126 -12.82 -24.48 -6.63
C THR A 126 -13.77 -24.11 -7.77
N TYR A 127 -13.69 -22.89 -8.32
CA TYR A 127 -14.59 -22.47 -9.41
C TYR A 127 -14.15 -22.88 -10.81
N ASN A 128 -12.88 -23.26 -11.00
CA ASN A 128 -12.38 -23.70 -12.31
C ASN A 128 -12.77 -25.16 -12.67
N LEU A 129 -13.48 -25.86 -11.79
CA LEU A 129 -14.04 -27.21 -12.04
C LEU A 129 -15.56 -27.21 -12.31
N SER A 130 -16.24 -26.06 -12.33
CA SER A 130 -17.66 -25.99 -12.69
C SER A 130 -17.98 -24.74 -13.51
N VAL A 131 -17.48 -24.69 -14.75
CA VAL A 131 -18.02 -23.75 -15.74
C VAL A 131 -19.33 -24.33 -16.29
N GLN A 132 -20.47 -23.82 -15.80
CA GLN A 132 -21.70 -23.76 -16.59
C GLN A 132 -22.21 -22.31 -16.55
N PRO A 133 -22.54 -21.69 -17.69
CA PRO A 133 -22.83 -20.26 -17.73
C PRO A 133 -24.29 -20.00 -17.36
N THR A 134 -24.53 -19.34 -16.22
CA THR A 134 -25.80 -18.66 -15.96
C THR A 134 -25.57 -17.31 -15.30
N THR A 135 -26.09 -16.28 -15.96
CA THR A 135 -26.26 -14.90 -15.51
C THR A 135 -26.86 -14.81 -14.10
N ALA A 136 -26.20 -14.13 -13.16
CA ALA A 136 -26.87 -13.59 -11.97
C ALA A 136 -26.06 -12.46 -11.32
N THR A 137 -26.64 -11.27 -11.36
CA THR A 137 -26.33 -10.11 -10.53
C THR A 137 -26.40 -10.48 -9.05
N LEU A 138 -25.32 -10.28 -8.28
CA LEU A 138 -25.39 -10.28 -6.81
C LEU A 138 -24.49 -9.18 -6.25
N VAL A 139 -25.14 -8.10 -5.83
CA VAL A 139 -24.63 -7.15 -4.84
C VAL A 139 -24.60 -7.86 -3.49
N THR A 140 -23.41 -7.98 -2.88
CA THR A 140 -23.28 -8.44 -1.50
C THR A 140 -22.59 -7.37 -0.68
N ASN A 141 -23.40 -6.61 0.06
CA ASN A 141 -22.96 -5.79 1.17
C ASN A 141 -22.34 -6.70 2.24
N PHE A 142 -21.05 -6.51 2.52
CA PHE A 142 -20.37 -7.12 3.66
C PHE A 142 -20.03 -6.01 4.64
N VAL A 143 -20.78 -5.94 5.74
CA VAL A 143 -20.45 -5.11 6.91
C VAL A 143 -19.88 -6.05 7.96
N PRO A 144 -18.59 -5.92 8.35
CA PRO A 144 -18.09 -6.55 9.56
C PRO A 144 -18.50 -5.71 10.76
N ASN A 145 -19.20 -6.33 11.70
CA ASN A 145 -19.55 -5.74 12.97
C ASN A 145 -18.31 -5.70 13.88
N ALA A 146 -17.66 -4.54 13.97
CA ALA A 146 -16.77 -4.19 15.06
C ALA A 146 -17.06 -2.73 15.45
N THR A 147 -17.51 -2.58 16.69
CA THR A 147 -17.93 -1.33 17.32
C THR A 147 -16.73 -0.39 17.47
N GLU A 148 -16.64 0.62 16.60
CA GLU A 148 -16.23 2.01 16.92
C GLU A 148 -16.38 2.90 15.67
N ASN A 149 -17.56 3.53 15.60
CA ASN A 149 -18.04 4.63 14.77
C ASN A 149 -17.06 5.38 13.85
N MET A 150 -17.04 5.04 12.56
CA MET A 150 -17.00 6.01 11.45
C MET A 150 -17.76 5.44 10.24
N THR A 151 -19.06 5.73 10.16
CA THR A 151 -19.89 5.37 9.00
C THR A 151 -19.85 6.51 7.99
N ILE A 152 -19.21 6.29 6.83
CA ILE A 152 -19.33 7.18 5.67
C ILE A 152 -20.26 6.51 4.66
N THR A 153 -21.45 7.06 4.49
CA THR A 153 -22.45 6.59 3.52
C THR A 153 -22.38 7.43 2.25
N PHE A 154 -22.20 6.78 1.10
CA PHE A 154 -22.38 7.42 -0.22
C PHE A 154 -23.79 7.12 -0.73
N ASN A 155 -24.62 8.15 -0.82
CA ASN A 155 -25.97 8.09 -1.38
C ASN A 155 -25.90 8.37 -2.89
N ASN A 156 -25.96 7.33 -3.72
CA ASN A 156 -26.09 7.49 -5.16
C ASN A 156 -27.52 7.16 -5.57
N GLN A 157 -28.42 8.15 -5.47
CA GLN A 157 -29.71 8.11 -6.17
C GLN A 157 -29.54 8.85 -7.49
N VAL A 158 -29.44 8.08 -8.57
CA VAL A 158 -29.63 8.59 -9.93
C VAL A 158 -31.13 8.66 -10.16
N GLN A 159 -31.56 9.84 -10.59
CA GLN A 159 -32.93 10.27 -10.86
C GLN A 159 -33.54 9.56 -12.07
#